data_AF-A0A5Q4BZJ5-F1
#
_entry.id   AF-A0A5Q4BZJ5-F1
#
_cell.length_a   1.000
_cell.length_b   1.000
_cell.length_c   1.000
_cell.angle_alpha   90.00
_cell.angle_beta   90.00
_cell.angle_gamma   90.00
#
_symmetry.space_group_name_H-M   'P 1'
#
loop_
_entity.id
_entity.type
_entity.pdbx_description
1 polymer ?
#
loop_
_entity_poly.entity_id
_entity_poly.type
_entity_poly.pdbx_seq_one_letter_code
_entity_poly.pdbx_strand_id
1 'polypeptide(L)'
;MASSAFSFGFGGDDIEGDYVPVAEPPASVPGSETPPSAAASAFPVPGKPQLPPTSHALQEMLARLPSKIAFSTLDVTLDDGSVIRIPRRELWDVRVQLMAEDEAASEGPEAEGLGSHDVKTGVYEGGFKSWESSVDLVKVLASGPYIESLKQRPLRVIELGCGTALPSLALMQWAMRDSAPRSPLLLTLADYNPTVLQLVTLPNFILAWALEHKGQSPVLHEAFALEDELELTSEVLRLFQHFLASSQISLNFLSGGWSAELVNLLYETQSKLDKSDSFDTLLLGAETIYSPFALEAFNETVFALLSKEQSERSNCQSQALVGAKRLYFGVGGSLDDFVDKARGKGATVVQVREEAEGVRRGVVCCTLNASH
;
A
#
# COMPACT_ATOMS: atom_id res chain seq x y z
N MET A 1 -25.98 0.17 -44.03
CA MET A 1 -25.20 -0.75 -43.19
C MET A 1 -23.73 -0.50 -43.46
N ALA A 2 -23.02 0.06 -42.47
CA ALA A 2 -21.57 -0.02 -42.35
C ALA A 2 -21.29 0.20 -40.85
N SER A 3 -20.68 -0.82 -40.26
CA SER A 3 -20.49 -1.04 -38.83
C SER A 3 -19.47 -0.10 -38.22
N SER A 4 -19.84 0.57 -37.12
CA SER A 4 -18.92 1.20 -36.19
C SER A 4 -18.16 0.14 -35.41
N ALA A 5 -16.85 0.05 -35.60
CA ALA A 5 -15.97 -0.73 -34.75
C ALA A 5 -15.78 0.01 -33.42
N PHE A 6 -16.35 -0.54 -32.35
CA PHE A 6 -16.04 -0.15 -30.98
C PHE A 6 -14.71 -0.80 -30.59
N SER A 7 -13.74 0.03 -30.18
CA SER A 7 -12.48 -0.41 -29.60
C SER A 7 -12.70 -0.62 -28.10
N PHE A 8 -12.62 -1.88 -27.63
CA PHE A 8 -12.49 -2.19 -26.21
C PHE A 8 -11.02 -2.01 -25.82
N GLY A 9 -10.73 -0.95 -25.07
CA GLY A 9 -9.53 -0.92 -24.24
C GLY A 9 -9.82 -1.74 -22.99
N PHE A 10 -9.05 -2.80 -22.75
CA PHE A 10 -9.05 -3.52 -21.49
C PHE A 10 -8.52 -2.56 -20.41
N GLY A 11 -9.44 -1.87 -19.72
CA GLY A 11 -9.14 -1.31 -18.40
C GLY A 11 -9.01 -2.47 -17.43
N GLY A 12 -7.92 -2.51 -16.66
CA GLY A 12 -7.65 -3.61 -15.73
C GLY A 12 -8.80 -3.83 -14.75
N ASP A 13 -9.19 -5.09 -14.56
CA ASP A 13 -10.30 -5.57 -13.71
C ASP A 13 -10.16 -5.22 -12.21
N ASP A 14 -9.09 -4.53 -11.81
CA ASP A 14 -8.73 -4.28 -10.41
C ASP A 14 -9.02 -2.86 -9.90
N ILE A 15 -9.68 -2.01 -10.70
CA ILE A 15 -10.19 -0.70 -10.26
C ILE A 15 -11.73 -0.79 -10.25
N GLU A 16 -12.35 -0.65 -9.08
CA GLU A 16 -13.81 -0.77 -8.95
C GLU A 16 -14.56 0.19 -9.89
N GLY A 17 -15.44 -0.37 -10.73
CA GLY A 17 -16.51 0.34 -11.44
C GLY A 17 -17.87 0.10 -10.76
N ASP A 18 -18.76 1.09 -10.81
CA ASP A 18 -20.02 1.20 -10.05
C ASP A 18 -20.90 -0.09 -10.02
N TYR A 19 -21.19 -0.59 -8.81
CA TYR A 19 -22.18 -1.65 -8.57
C TYR A 19 -23.57 -1.08 -8.26
N VAL A 20 -24.60 -1.59 -8.95
CA VAL A 20 -26.02 -1.38 -8.62
C VAL A 20 -26.51 -2.55 -7.75
N PRO A 21 -27.15 -2.33 -6.60
CA PRO A 21 -27.54 -3.42 -5.71
C PRO A 21 -28.80 -4.14 -6.22
N VAL A 22 -28.75 -5.48 -6.25
CA VAL A 22 -29.91 -6.35 -6.48
C VAL A 22 -30.32 -6.99 -5.15
N ALA A 23 -31.62 -6.99 -4.87
CA ALA A 23 -32.22 -7.36 -3.58
C ALA A 23 -32.07 -8.86 -3.20
N GLU A 24 -31.85 -9.12 -1.91
CA GLU A 24 -31.76 -10.46 -1.30
C GLU A 24 -33.14 -11.10 -0.99
N PRO A 25 -33.28 -12.44 -1.09
CA PRO A 25 -34.42 -13.18 -0.53
C PRO A 25 -34.16 -13.69 0.91
N PRO A 26 -35.21 -14.09 1.68
CA PRO A 26 -35.16 -14.12 3.15
C PRO A 26 -34.60 -15.42 3.77
N ALA A 27 -34.14 -15.25 5.02
CA ALA A 27 -33.36 -16.15 5.86
C ALA A 27 -33.99 -17.50 6.25
N SER A 28 -33.13 -18.53 6.39
CA SER A 28 -33.42 -19.81 7.05
C SER A 28 -32.72 -19.94 8.43
N VAL A 29 -33.39 -20.65 9.32
CA VAL A 29 -33.26 -20.76 10.81
C VAL A 29 -32.03 -21.59 11.25
N PRO A 30 -31.42 -21.37 12.44
CA PRO A 30 -30.04 -21.81 12.73
C PRO A 30 -29.93 -23.26 13.21
N GLY A 31 -28.97 -23.99 12.63
CA GLY A 31 -28.42 -25.24 13.17
C GLY A 31 -27.27 -24.96 14.12
N SER A 32 -27.14 -25.77 15.17
CA SER A 32 -26.15 -25.63 16.24
C SER A 32 -24.72 -25.82 15.74
N GLU A 33 -23.91 -24.77 15.77
CA GLU A 33 -22.47 -24.83 15.51
C GLU A 33 -21.67 -24.69 16.81
N THR A 34 -20.76 -25.63 17.02
CA THR A 34 -19.65 -25.55 17.96
C THR A 34 -18.82 -24.28 17.73
N PRO A 35 -18.23 -23.67 18.77
CA PRO A 35 -17.55 -22.39 18.62
C PRO A 35 -16.37 -22.52 17.65
N PRO A 36 -16.29 -21.71 16.58
CA PRO A 36 -15.15 -21.75 15.68
C PRO A 36 -13.89 -21.30 16.43
N SER A 37 -12.81 -22.05 16.23
CA SER A 37 -11.44 -21.61 16.53
C SER A 37 -11.25 -20.19 15.99
N ALA A 38 -10.62 -19.31 16.78
CA ALA A 38 -10.41 -17.92 16.44
C ALA A 38 -9.40 -17.78 15.29
N ALA A 39 -9.85 -18.03 14.06
CA ALA A 39 -9.12 -17.68 12.85
C ALA A 39 -8.89 -16.16 12.85
N ALA A 40 -7.64 -15.75 12.65
CA ALA A 40 -7.30 -14.34 12.54
C ALA A 40 -8.07 -13.73 11.36
N SER A 41 -8.89 -12.71 11.63
CA SER A 41 -9.58 -11.96 10.57
C SER A 41 -8.55 -11.33 9.66
N ALA A 42 -8.79 -11.33 8.35
CA ALA A 42 -7.89 -10.76 7.34
C ALA A 42 -7.96 -9.21 7.23
N PHE A 43 -8.82 -8.58 8.04
CA PHE A 43 -8.92 -7.13 8.23
C PHE A 43 -9.33 -6.80 9.67
N PRO A 44 -9.12 -5.56 10.14
CA PRO A 44 -9.48 -5.17 11.49
C PRO A 44 -11.00 -5.24 11.74
N VAL A 45 -11.43 -6.07 12.68
CA VAL A 45 -12.85 -6.25 13.04
C VAL A 45 -13.10 -5.75 14.47
N PRO A 46 -14.10 -4.86 14.69
CA PRO A 46 -14.46 -4.40 16.02
C PRO A 46 -14.78 -5.55 16.98
N GLY A 47 -14.24 -5.49 18.19
CA GLY A 47 -14.51 -6.48 19.25
C GLY A 47 -13.79 -7.83 19.08
N LYS A 48 -12.99 -8.03 18.03
CA LYS A 48 -12.12 -9.19 17.86
C LYS A 48 -10.66 -8.83 18.16
N PRO A 49 -9.82 -9.78 18.63
CA PRO A 49 -8.38 -9.57 18.70
C PRO A 49 -7.82 -9.18 17.33
N GLN A 50 -6.97 -8.14 17.31
CA GLN A 50 -6.30 -7.68 16.10
C GLN A 50 -5.00 -8.48 15.89
N LEU A 51 -4.53 -8.58 14.65
CA LEU A 51 -3.22 -9.15 14.36
C LEU A 51 -2.12 -8.34 15.08
N PRO A 52 -1.23 -9.00 15.84
CA PRO A 52 -0.16 -8.31 16.55
C PRO A 52 0.83 -7.68 15.56
N PRO A 53 1.33 -6.46 15.82
CA PRO A 53 2.37 -5.84 15.02
C PRO A 53 3.60 -6.74 14.89
N THR A 54 4.06 -6.96 13.67
CA THR A 54 5.19 -7.84 13.35
C THR A 54 6.07 -7.20 12.28
N SER A 55 7.39 -7.27 12.46
CA SER A 55 8.37 -6.80 11.49
C SER A 55 8.83 -7.97 10.62
N HIS A 56 8.97 -7.72 9.31
CA HIS A 56 9.40 -8.73 8.35
C HIS A 56 10.76 -8.36 7.76
N ALA A 57 11.74 -9.26 7.89
CA ALA A 57 13.06 -9.03 7.33
C ALA A 57 13.04 -9.23 5.81
N LEU A 58 13.60 -8.27 5.06
CA LEU A 58 13.63 -8.32 3.60
C LEU A 58 14.24 -9.62 3.07
N GLN A 59 15.34 -10.10 3.67
CA GLN A 59 16.00 -11.34 3.24
C GLN A 59 15.09 -12.57 3.39
N GLU A 60 14.32 -12.65 4.46
CA GLU A 60 13.38 -13.74 4.71
C GLU A 60 12.16 -13.67 3.76
N MET A 61 11.73 -12.46 3.40
CA MET A 61 10.67 -12.27 2.42
C MET A 61 11.14 -12.65 1.01
N LEU A 62 12.34 -12.21 0.60
CA LEU A 62 12.92 -12.55 -0.70
C LEU A 62 13.10 -14.07 -0.88
N ALA A 63 13.47 -14.79 0.18
CA ALA A 63 13.65 -16.24 0.16
C ALA A 63 12.34 -17.03 -0.04
N ARG A 64 11.18 -16.39 0.16
CA ARG A 64 9.84 -16.99 0.03
C ARG A 64 9.09 -16.54 -1.23
N LEU A 65 9.74 -15.77 -2.11
CA LEU A 65 9.13 -15.37 -3.38
C LEU A 65 8.99 -16.56 -4.33
N PRO A 66 7.95 -16.58 -5.19
CA PRO A 66 7.86 -17.56 -6.25
C PRO A 66 8.99 -17.35 -7.27
N SER A 67 9.26 -18.35 -8.10
CA SER A 67 10.29 -18.25 -9.15
C SER A 67 9.91 -17.30 -10.30
N LYS A 68 8.62 -16.99 -10.45
CA LYS A 68 8.08 -16.14 -11.50
C LYS A 68 6.83 -15.43 -11.00
N ILE A 69 6.58 -14.23 -11.51
CA ILE A 69 5.34 -13.48 -11.31
C ILE A 69 4.83 -12.89 -12.63
N ALA A 70 3.53 -12.79 -12.79
CA ALA A 70 2.90 -12.03 -13.88
C ALA A 70 2.50 -10.63 -13.39
N PHE A 71 2.56 -9.64 -14.28
CA PHE A 71 2.30 -8.24 -13.93
C PHE A 71 1.61 -7.49 -15.06
N SER A 72 0.88 -6.43 -14.71
CA SER A 72 0.49 -5.38 -15.66
C SER A 72 1.03 -4.04 -15.20
N THR A 73 0.73 -3.00 -15.96
CA THR A 73 1.11 -1.64 -15.63
C THR A 73 -0.11 -0.73 -15.55
N LEU A 74 -0.09 0.17 -14.57
CA LEU A 74 -1.08 1.22 -14.40
C LEU A 74 -0.49 2.54 -14.89
N ASP A 75 -1.11 3.12 -15.90
CA ASP A 75 -0.76 4.46 -16.40
C ASP A 75 -1.53 5.51 -15.58
N VAL A 76 -0.79 6.30 -14.80
CA VAL A 76 -1.33 7.44 -14.04
C VAL A 76 -0.99 8.73 -14.76
N THR A 77 -2.02 9.41 -15.26
CA THR A 77 -1.85 10.76 -15.84
C THR A 77 -1.75 11.78 -14.72
N LEU A 78 -0.64 12.52 -14.68
CA LEU A 78 -0.33 13.55 -13.70
C LEU A 78 -0.93 14.90 -14.12
N ASP A 79 -0.97 15.86 -13.19
CA ASP A 79 -1.61 17.16 -13.44
C ASP A 79 -0.88 18.01 -14.51
N ASP A 80 0.41 17.76 -14.74
CA ASP A 80 1.20 18.39 -15.81
C ASP A 80 1.01 17.72 -17.18
N GLY A 81 0.14 16.70 -17.25
CA GLY A 81 -0.14 15.92 -18.45
C GLY A 81 0.87 14.80 -18.74
N SER A 82 1.94 14.68 -17.97
CA SER A 82 2.85 13.55 -18.07
C SER A 82 2.22 12.28 -17.50
N VAL A 83 2.75 11.11 -17.88
CA VAL A 83 2.23 9.81 -17.43
C VAL A 83 3.33 9.06 -16.71
N ILE A 84 3.05 8.61 -15.49
CA ILE A 84 3.86 7.61 -14.80
C ILE A 84 3.22 6.24 -14.95
N ARG A 85 4.00 5.29 -15.45
CA ARG A 85 3.63 3.88 -15.56
C ARG A 85 4.16 3.10 -14.36
N ILE A 86 3.26 2.60 -13.53
CA ILE A 86 3.60 1.88 -12.29
C ILE A 86 3.23 0.40 -12.46
N PRO A 87 4.18 -0.55 -12.36
CA PRO A 87 3.87 -1.96 -12.48
C PRO A 87 3.19 -2.51 -11.23
N ARG A 88 2.36 -3.54 -11.43
CA ARG A 88 1.66 -4.26 -10.37
C ARG A 88 1.62 -5.73 -10.73
N ARG A 89 1.88 -6.59 -9.76
CA ARG A 89 1.61 -8.02 -9.88
C ARG A 89 0.12 -8.24 -10.13
N GLU A 90 -0.17 -9.14 -11.06
CA GLU A 90 -1.54 -9.50 -11.43
C GLU A 90 -2.28 -10.20 -10.29
N LEU A 91 -3.54 -9.82 -10.05
CA LEU A 91 -4.35 -10.42 -8.98
C LEU A 91 -4.61 -11.91 -9.22
N TRP A 92 -4.80 -12.30 -10.49
CA TRP A 92 -4.99 -13.73 -10.82
C TRP A 92 -3.73 -14.55 -10.50
N ASP A 93 -2.53 -13.98 -10.67
CA ASP A 93 -1.27 -14.65 -10.38
C ASP A 93 -1.09 -14.86 -8.87
N VAL A 94 -1.48 -13.85 -8.07
CA VAL A 94 -1.55 -13.97 -6.61
C VAL A 94 -2.52 -15.07 -6.18
N ARG A 95 -3.72 -15.11 -6.77
CA ARG A 95 -4.74 -16.14 -6.47
C ARG A 95 -4.23 -17.55 -6.79
N VAL A 96 -3.59 -17.75 -7.94
CA VAL A 96 -3.01 -19.05 -8.32
C VAL A 96 -1.93 -19.48 -7.34
N GLN A 97 -1.05 -18.57 -6.90
CA GLN A 97 -0.04 -18.89 -5.91
C GLN A 97 -0.66 -19.32 -4.57
N LEU A 98 -1.66 -18.57 -4.08
CA LEU A 98 -2.36 -18.92 -2.84
C LEU A 98 -3.01 -20.30 -2.93
N MET A 99 -3.69 -20.60 -4.04
CA MET A 99 -4.29 -21.92 -4.27
C MET A 99 -3.24 -23.05 -4.26
N ALA A 100 -2.08 -22.82 -4.87
CA ALA A 100 -0.99 -23.81 -4.89
C ALA A 100 -0.37 -24.03 -3.49
N GLU A 101 -0.25 -22.97 -2.69
CA GLU A 101 0.24 -23.06 -1.31
C GLU A 101 -0.77 -23.76 -0.39
N ASP A 102 -2.07 -23.49 -0.57
CA ASP A 102 -3.17 -24.14 0.18
C ASP A 102 -3.28 -25.65 -0.15
N GLU A 103 -3.14 -26.03 -1.43
CA GLU A 103 -3.10 -27.43 -1.85
C GLU A 103 -1.87 -28.15 -1.27
N ALA A 104 -0.72 -27.49 -1.22
CA ALA A 104 0.50 -28.03 -0.61
C ALA A 104 0.40 -28.15 0.93
N ALA A 105 -0.40 -27.29 1.58
CA ALA A 105 -0.67 -27.31 3.02
C ALA A 105 -1.73 -28.35 3.43
N SER A 106 -2.41 -28.97 2.47
CA SER A 106 -3.51 -29.92 2.69
C SER A 106 -3.04 -31.34 3.07
N GLU A 107 -2.35 -31.46 4.22
CA GLU A 107 -2.45 -32.61 5.13
C GLU A 107 -3.15 -32.20 6.45
N GLY A 108 -4.08 -31.23 6.42
CA GLY A 108 -4.84 -30.77 7.58
C GLY A 108 -6.19 -30.11 7.23
N PRO A 109 -7.16 -30.06 8.15
CA PRO A 109 -8.58 -29.78 7.87
C PRO A 109 -8.93 -28.27 7.77
N GLU A 110 -8.07 -27.43 7.19
CA GLU A 110 -8.30 -25.97 7.09
C GLU A 110 -8.85 -25.51 5.73
N ALA A 111 -9.30 -26.43 4.89
CA ALA A 111 -9.73 -26.16 3.52
C ALA A 111 -11.24 -25.89 3.40
N GLU A 112 -11.64 -24.62 3.29
CA GLU A 112 -12.94 -24.22 2.70
C GLU A 112 -12.93 -22.69 2.42
N GLY A 113 -12.75 -22.24 1.15
CA GLY A 113 -12.62 -20.79 0.95
C GLY A 113 -12.74 -20.15 -0.43
N LEU A 114 -12.91 -20.85 -1.56
CA LEU A 114 -12.87 -20.18 -2.87
C LEU A 114 -14.10 -20.52 -3.73
N GLY A 115 -15.12 -19.68 -3.62
CA GLY A 115 -16.27 -19.62 -4.53
C GLY A 115 -16.48 -18.19 -5.00
N SER A 116 -17.14 -18.01 -6.14
CA SER A 116 -17.25 -16.79 -6.96
C SER A 116 -18.05 -15.62 -6.36
N HIS A 117 -17.91 -15.35 -5.07
CA HIS A 117 -18.56 -14.23 -4.39
C HIS A 117 -17.49 -13.39 -3.68
N ASP A 118 -17.32 -12.14 -4.11
CA ASP A 118 -16.30 -11.17 -3.65
C ASP A 118 -16.35 -10.83 -2.14
N VAL A 119 -17.28 -11.40 -1.39
CA VAL A 119 -17.34 -11.27 0.07
C VAL A 119 -17.80 -12.60 0.67
N LYS A 120 -16.95 -13.63 0.63
CA LYS A 120 -17.07 -14.75 1.59
C LYS A 120 -16.03 -14.60 2.69
N THR A 121 -16.56 -14.64 3.91
CA THR A 121 -15.88 -14.68 5.20
C THR A 121 -14.61 -15.53 5.19
N GLY A 122 -13.45 -14.89 5.15
CA GLY A 122 -12.16 -15.55 5.41
C GLY A 122 -10.96 -14.99 4.64
N VAL A 123 -11.15 -14.48 3.42
CA VAL A 123 -10.04 -14.02 2.56
C VAL A 123 -10.24 -12.55 2.18
N TYR A 124 -9.33 -11.69 2.64
CA TYR A 124 -9.34 -10.25 2.30
C TYR A 124 -8.65 -10.03 0.96
N GLU A 125 -9.41 -9.64 -0.07
CA GLU A 125 -8.86 -9.25 -1.36
C GLU A 125 -8.48 -7.76 -1.45
N GLY A 126 -8.95 -6.94 -0.50
CA GLY A 126 -8.84 -5.48 -0.61
C GLY A 126 -7.41 -4.94 -0.66
N GLY A 127 -6.46 -5.65 -0.04
CA GLY A 127 -5.04 -5.26 -0.03
C GLY A 127 -4.29 -5.71 -1.30
N PHE A 128 -4.85 -6.66 -2.06
CA PHE A 128 -4.29 -7.09 -3.33
C PHE A 128 -4.69 -6.15 -4.50
N LYS A 129 -5.69 -5.29 -4.29
CA LYS A 129 -6.17 -4.32 -5.28
C LYS A 129 -5.58 -2.93 -5.06
N SER A 130 -5.54 -2.13 -6.12
CA SER A 130 -5.21 -0.71 -6.02
C SER A 130 -6.48 0.11 -5.89
N TRP A 131 -6.52 1.01 -4.91
CA TRP A 131 -7.66 1.89 -4.73
C TRP A 131 -7.44 3.26 -5.38
N GLU A 132 -8.51 3.89 -5.88
CA GLU A 132 -8.43 5.16 -6.60
C GLU A 132 -7.77 6.28 -5.78
N SER A 133 -8.01 6.35 -4.47
CA SER A 133 -7.37 7.35 -3.60
C SER A 133 -5.84 7.24 -3.55
N SER A 134 -5.27 6.07 -3.87
CA SER A 134 -3.81 5.92 -3.98
C SER A 134 -3.25 6.57 -5.26
N VAL A 135 -4.03 6.59 -6.35
CA VAL A 135 -3.71 7.35 -7.57
C VAL A 135 -3.79 8.85 -7.29
N ASP A 136 -4.78 9.28 -6.51
CA ASP A 136 -4.91 10.68 -6.09
C ASP A 136 -3.68 11.13 -5.26
N LEU A 137 -3.17 10.27 -4.38
CA LEU A 137 -1.90 10.51 -3.67
C LEU A 137 -0.70 10.58 -4.62
N VAL A 138 -0.58 9.69 -5.62
CA VAL A 138 0.50 9.77 -6.63
C VAL A 138 0.50 11.14 -7.30
N LYS A 139 -0.67 11.65 -7.72
CA LYS A 139 -0.75 12.98 -8.35
C LYS A 139 -0.37 14.11 -7.37
N VAL A 140 -0.80 14.05 -6.11
CA VAL A 140 -0.37 15.02 -5.07
C VAL A 140 1.14 14.99 -4.87
N LEU A 141 1.74 13.80 -4.77
CA LEU A 141 3.18 13.63 -4.60
C LEU A 141 3.97 14.21 -5.78
N ALA A 142 3.50 14.01 -7.01
CA ALA A 142 4.12 14.55 -8.22
C ALA A 142 4.13 16.09 -8.23
N SER A 143 3.05 16.71 -7.75
CA SER A 143 2.91 18.18 -7.68
C SER A 143 3.64 18.81 -6.47
N GLY A 144 4.03 17.99 -5.50
CA GLY A 144 4.61 18.43 -4.24
C GLY A 144 6.14 18.55 -4.27
N PRO A 145 6.76 19.12 -3.22
CA PRO A 145 8.20 19.34 -3.18
C PRO A 145 9.01 18.08 -2.83
N TYR A 146 8.38 16.91 -2.68
CA TYR A 146 8.97 15.74 -2.01
C TYR A 146 10.23 15.20 -2.69
N ILE A 147 10.24 15.13 -4.03
CA ILE A 147 11.42 14.68 -4.79
C ILE A 147 12.55 15.71 -4.73
N GLU A 148 12.22 17.00 -4.77
CA GLU A 148 13.21 18.07 -4.59
C GLU A 148 13.77 18.09 -3.16
N SER A 149 12.94 17.83 -2.15
CA SER A 149 13.36 17.70 -0.75
C SER A 149 14.35 16.54 -0.56
N LEU A 150 14.14 15.43 -1.27
CA LEU A 150 15.04 14.27 -1.23
C LEU A 150 16.46 14.59 -1.74
N LYS A 151 16.63 15.63 -2.57
CA LYS A 151 17.97 16.12 -2.97
C LYS A 151 18.70 16.83 -1.83
N GLN A 152 17.95 17.38 -0.87
CA GLN A 152 18.51 18.22 0.19
C GLN A 152 18.73 17.45 1.49
N ARG A 153 17.84 16.53 1.83
CA ARG A 153 17.90 15.77 3.09
C ARG A 153 17.22 14.40 2.95
N PRO A 154 17.53 13.44 3.85
CA PRO A 154 16.88 12.15 3.82
C PRO A 154 15.36 12.29 4.01
N LEU A 155 14.61 11.47 3.27
CA LEU A 155 13.15 11.43 3.35
C LEU A 155 12.73 10.06 3.85
N ARG A 156 11.90 10.06 4.89
CA ARG A 156 11.24 8.87 5.40
C ARG A 156 9.78 8.90 4.99
N VAL A 157 9.34 7.82 4.37
CA VAL A 157 7.96 7.62 3.93
C VAL A 157 7.39 6.45 4.71
N ILE A 158 6.24 6.65 5.34
CA ILE A 158 5.52 5.61 6.07
C ILE A 158 4.15 5.47 5.41
N GLU A 159 3.94 4.40 4.66
CA GLU A 159 2.66 4.11 4.03
C GLU A 159 1.88 3.12 4.90
N LEU A 160 0.81 3.60 5.53
CA LEU A 160 -0.08 2.82 6.37
C LEU A 160 -1.25 2.29 5.54
N GLY A 161 -1.51 0.98 5.61
CA GLY A 161 -2.48 0.32 4.73
C GLY A 161 -1.99 0.31 3.29
N CYS A 162 -0.73 -0.09 3.07
CA CYS A 162 -0.05 0.13 1.80
C CYS A 162 -0.61 -0.70 0.64
N GLY A 163 -1.16 -1.90 0.87
CA GLY A 163 -1.66 -2.74 -0.23
C GLY A 163 -0.65 -2.91 -1.37
N THR A 164 -1.04 -2.44 -2.56
CA THR A 164 -0.19 -2.42 -3.77
C THR A 164 0.94 -1.39 -3.77
N ALA A 165 0.98 -0.47 -2.80
CA ALA A 165 2.00 0.56 -2.53
C ALA A 165 2.23 1.57 -3.66
N LEU A 166 1.19 1.90 -4.44
CA LEU A 166 1.29 2.82 -5.58
C LEU A 166 2.01 4.16 -5.25
N PRO A 167 1.70 4.86 -4.15
CA PRO A 167 2.39 6.11 -3.79
C PRO A 167 3.88 5.92 -3.53
N SER A 168 4.27 4.89 -2.76
CA SER A 168 5.68 4.61 -2.47
C SER A 168 6.45 4.11 -3.70
N LEU A 169 5.81 3.35 -4.59
CA LEU A 169 6.39 2.93 -5.88
C LEU A 169 6.68 4.13 -6.79
N ALA A 170 5.75 5.09 -6.88
CA ALA A 170 5.95 6.31 -7.64
C ALA A 170 7.16 7.11 -7.13
N LEU A 171 7.26 7.28 -5.80
CA LEU A 171 8.42 7.93 -5.17
C LEU A 171 9.73 7.21 -5.49
N MET A 172 9.76 5.87 -5.42
CA MET A 172 10.94 5.11 -5.80
C MET A 172 11.29 5.28 -7.28
N GLN A 173 10.31 5.24 -8.19
CA GLN A 173 10.55 5.43 -9.62
C GLN A 173 11.11 6.81 -9.95
N TRP A 174 10.56 7.88 -9.38
CA TRP A 174 11.14 9.22 -9.54
C TRP A 174 12.55 9.29 -8.96
N ALA A 175 12.79 8.69 -7.81
CA ALA A 175 14.11 8.63 -7.18
C ALA A 175 15.14 7.77 -7.95
N MET A 176 14.70 6.89 -8.86
CA MET A 176 15.55 6.12 -9.79
C MET A 176 15.84 6.89 -11.07
N ARG A 177 14.85 7.62 -11.59
CA ARG A 177 14.97 8.36 -12.85
C ARG A 177 15.79 9.64 -12.70
N ASP A 178 15.80 10.22 -11.51
CA ASP A 178 16.64 11.38 -11.24
C ASP A 178 18.11 10.97 -11.11
N SER A 179 18.93 11.48 -12.03
CA SER A 179 20.39 11.23 -12.05
C SER A 179 21.15 12.11 -11.06
N ALA A 180 20.50 13.09 -10.43
CA ALA A 180 21.13 13.94 -9.44
C ALA A 180 21.46 13.16 -8.16
N PRO A 181 22.56 13.50 -7.46
CA PRO A 181 22.81 12.99 -6.13
C PRO A 181 21.61 13.30 -5.22
N ARG A 182 21.18 12.30 -4.46
CA ARG A 182 20.09 12.43 -3.50
C ARG A 182 20.47 11.86 -2.15
N SER A 183 19.73 12.30 -1.14
CA SER A 183 19.80 11.73 0.19
C SER A 183 19.13 10.35 0.25
N PRO A 184 19.32 9.60 1.35
CA PRO A 184 18.64 8.33 1.57
C PRO A 184 17.11 8.45 1.53
N LEU A 185 16.46 7.43 0.95
CA LEU A 185 15.01 7.28 0.94
C LEU A 185 14.64 6.05 1.78
N LEU A 186 13.89 6.26 2.86
CA LEU A 186 13.50 5.21 3.79
C LEU A 186 12.00 4.95 3.61
N LEU A 187 11.64 3.81 3.05
CA LEU A 187 10.25 3.42 2.83
C LEU A 187 9.84 2.38 3.88
N THR A 188 8.81 2.69 4.66
CA THR A 188 8.16 1.75 5.56
C THR A 188 6.76 1.47 5.08
N LEU A 189 6.51 0.20 4.75
CA LEU A 189 5.29 -0.30 4.15
C LEU A 189 4.57 -1.12 5.21
N ALA A 190 3.44 -0.60 5.68
CA ALA A 190 2.65 -1.24 6.70
C ALA A 190 1.30 -1.67 6.14
N ASP A 191 0.95 -2.93 6.30
CA ASP A 191 -0.37 -3.46 5.95
C ASP A 191 -0.92 -4.29 7.11
N TYR A 192 -2.23 -4.46 7.20
CA TYR A 192 -2.78 -5.33 8.22
C TYR A 192 -2.36 -6.79 7.97
N ASN A 193 -2.29 -7.22 6.70
CA ASN A 193 -2.06 -8.61 6.32
C ASN A 193 -0.60 -8.86 5.84
N PRO A 194 0.19 -9.73 6.51
CA PRO A 194 1.56 -10.05 6.08
C PRO A 194 1.62 -10.71 4.69
N THR A 195 0.57 -11.42 4.27
CA THR A 195 0.49 -12.03 2.94
C THR A 195 0.41 -10.97 1.83
N VAL A 196 -0.24 -9.83 2.08
CA VAL A 196 -0.26 -8.70 1.13
C VAL A 196 1.15 -8.16 0.94
N LEU A 197 1.91 -7.98 2.02
CA LEU A 197 3.30 -7.52 1.96
C LEU A 197 4.19 -8.48 1.17
N GLN A 198 4.04 -9.78 1.43
CA GLN A 198 4.84 -10.85 0.83
C GLN A 198 4.50 -11.07 -0.66
N LEU A 199 3.23 -11.08 -1.01
CA LEU A 199 2.77 -11.50 -2.34
C LEU A 199 2.53 -10.34 -3.31
N VAL A 200 2.33 -9.12 -2.81
CA VAL A 200 2.00 -7.96 -3.66
C VAL A 200 2.97 -6.81 -3.43
N THR A 201 3.10 -6.31 -2.21
CA THR A 201 3.88 -5.10 -1.95
C THR A 201 5.34 -5.28 -2.37
N LEU A 202 6.05 -6.28 -1.82
CA LEU A 202 7.46 -6.51 -2.15
C LEU A 202 7.66 -6.86 -3.65
N PRO A 203 6.88 -7.77 -4.27
CA PRO A 203 6.95 -8.03 -5.70
C PRO A 203 6.80 -6.78 -6.58
N ASN A 204 5.91 -5.85 -6.23
CA ASN A 204 5.76 -4.60 -6.99
C ASN A 204 7.01 -3.72 -6.94
N PHE A 205 7.72 -3.67 -5.79
CA PHE A 205 9.00 -2.95 -5.70
C PHE A 205 10.07 -3.59 -6.60
N ILE A 206 10.14 -4.92 -6.65
CA ILE A 206 11.08 -5.62 -7.52
C ILE A 206 10.73 -5.36 -8.99
N LEU A 207 9.45 -5.43 -9.37
CA LEU A 207 8.96 -5.13 -10.72
C LEU A 207 9.31 -3.70 -11.15
N ALA A 208 9.03 -2.72 -10.29
CA ALA A 208 9.32 -1.31 -10.56
C ALA A 208 10.82 -1.08 -10.80
N TRP A 209 11.68 -1.67 -9.97
CA TRP A 209 13.12 -1.60 -10.19
C TRP A 209 13.55 -2.31 -11.49
N ALA A 210 13.09 -3.54 -11.68
CA ALA A 210 13.52 -4.41 -12.78
C ALA A 210 13.14 -3.82 -14.15
N LEU A 211 11.94 -3.24 -14.28
CA LEU A 211 11.50 -2.61 -15.53
C LEU A 211 12.32 -1.37 -15.88
N GLU A 212 12.63 -0.51 -14.90
CA GLU A 212 13.44 0.70 -15.12
C GLU A 212 14.89 0.35 -15.53
N HIS A 213 15.39 -0.82 -15.12
CA HIS A 213 16.75 -1.27 -15.39
C HIS A 213 16.85 -2.37 -16.46
N LYS A 214 15.73 -2.79 -17.06
CA LYS A 214 15.67 -3.88 -18.07
C LYS A 214 16.66 -3.66 -19.22
N GLY A 215 16.81 -2.42 -19.67
CA GLY A 215 17.72 -2.06 -20.78
C GLY A 215 19.21 -1.99 -20.40
N GLN A 216 19.54 -2.09 -19.12
CA GLN A 216 20.89 -1.86 -18.59
C GLN A 216 21.58 -3.13 -18.09
N SER A 217 20.84 -4.24 -17.99
CA SER A 217 21.32 -5.51 -17.46
C SER A 217 20.89 -6.68 -18.34
N PRO A 218 21.83 -7.47 -18.90
CA PRO A 218 21.51 -8.70 -19.63
C PRO A 218 20.68 -9.67 -18.79
N VAL A 219 20.96 -9.78 -17.49
CA VAL A 219 20.21 -10.62 -16.55
C VAL A 219 18.74 -10.20 -16.51
N LEU A 220 18.48 -8.89 -16.44
CA LEU A 220 17.09 -8.39 -16.42
C LEU A 220 16.43 -8.55 -17.78
N HIS A 221 17.17 -8.34 -18.87
CA HIS A 221 16.65 -8.57 -20.21
C HIS A 221 16.18 -10.02 -20.39
N GLU A 222 16.97 -10.99 -19.94
CA GLU A 222 16.62 -12.41 -19.93
C GLU A 222 15.47 -12.74 -18.97
N ALA A 223 15.43 -12.12 -17.79
CA ALA A 223 14.37 -12.34 -16.80
C ALA A 223 12.98 -11.88 -17.29
N PHE A 224 12.91 -11.03 -18.32
CA PHE A 224 11.69 -10.62 -19.02
C PHE A 224 11.59 -11.28 -20.41
N ALA A 225 11.95 -12.57 -20.52
CA ALA A 225 11.85 -13.34 -21.76
C ALA A 225 10.41 -13.46 -22.28
N LEU A 226 9.45 -13.53 -21.36
CA LEU A 226 8.01 -13.48 -21.66
C LEU A 226 7.48 -12.07 -21.40
N GLU A 227 6.62 -11.60 -22.29
CA GLU A 227 5.91 -10.34 -22.11
C GLU A 227 5.04 -10.44 -20.85
N ASP A 228 5.02 -9.38 -20.05
CA ASP A 228 4.22 -9.27 -18.81
C ASP A 228 4.56 -10.29 -17.70
N GLU A 229 5.72 -10.95 -17.78
CA GLU A 229 6.23 -11.83 -16.72
C GLU A 229 7.65 -11.46 -16.29
N LEU A 230 7.96 -11.65 -15.01
CA LEU A 230 9.31 -11.49 -14.46
C LEU A 230 9.75 -12.79 -13.78
N GLU A 231 10.86 -13.35 -14.24
CA GLU A 231 11.56 -14.43 -13.54
C GLU A 231 12.38 -13.88 -12.36
N LEU A 232 12.07 -14.37 -11.16
CA LEU A 232 12.70 -13.96 -9.90
C LEU A 232 13.88 -14.88 -9.55
N THR A 233 14.85 -14.98 -10.46
CA THR A 233 16.05 -15.80 -10.22
C THR A 233 16.88 -15.25 -9.06
N SER A 234 17.72 -16.09 -8.45
CA SER A 234 18.60 -15.65 -7.35
C SER A 234 19.51 -14.48 -7.74
N GLU A 235 19.91 -14.39 -9.02
CA GLU A 235 20.71 -13.28 -9.52
C GLU A 235 19.91 -11.98 -9.64
N VAL A 236 18.65 -12.05 -10.09
CA VAL A 236 17.73 -10.89 -10.11
C VAL A 236 17.53 -10.36 -8.69
N LEU A 237 17.26 -11.24 -7.72
CA LEU A 237 17.06 -10.84 -6.32
C LEU A 237 18.35 -10.29 -5.68
N ARG A 238 19.52 -10.78 -6.07
CA ARG A 238 20.82 -10.25 -5.63
C ARG A 238 21.07 -8.85 -6.20
N LEU A 239 20.77 -8.65 -7.48
CA LEU A 239 20.89 -7.34 -8.14
C LEU A 239 19.94 -6.31 -7.53
N PHE A 240 18.71 -6.70 -7.20
CA PHE A 240 17.75 -5.84 -6.50
C PHE A 240 18.28 -5.37 -5.14
N GLN A 241 18.79 -6.29 -4.32
CA GLN A 241 19.39 -5.95 -3.02
C GLN A 241 20.61 -5.03 -3.18
N HIS A 242 21.45 -5.28 -4.19
CA HIS A 242 22.58 -4.41 -4.50
C HIS A 242 22.13 -3.00 -4.91
N PHE A 243 21.08 -2.90 -5.73
CA PHE A 243 20.48 -1.64 -6.12
C PHE A 243 19.99 -0.85 -4.90
N LEU A 244 19.22 -1.48 -3.99
CA LEU A 244 18.73 -0.83 -2.77
C LEU A 244 19.89 -0.24 -1.95
N ALA A 245 20.94 -1.04 -1.73
CA ALA A 245 22.10 -0.62 -0.96
C ALA A 245 22.89 0.51 -1.62
N SER A 246 23.21 0.37 -2.91
CA SER A 246 23.99 1.36 -3.68
C SER A 246 23.23 2.67 -3.90
N SER A 247 21.91 2.58 -3.99
CA SER A 247 21.02 3.73 -4.15
C SER A 247 20.57 4.33 -2.82
N GLN A 248 21.04 3.83 -1.67
CA GLN A 248 20.60 4.31 -0.35
C GLN A 248 19.06 4.32 -0.20
N ILE A 249 18.39 3.30 -0.74
CA ILE A 249 16.95 3.07 -0.56
C ILE A 249 16.80 1.93 0.45
N SER A 250 16.02 2.17 1.50
CA SER A 250 15.69 1.14 2.50
C SER A 250 14.22 0.79 2.42
N LEU A 251 13.91 -0.51 2.47
CA LEU A 251 12.54 -1.02 2.57
C LEU A 251 12.38 -1.69 3.93
N ASN A 252 11.33 -1.29 4.66
CA ASN A 252 10.94 -1.87 5.95
C ASN A 252 9.48 -2.31 5.87
N PHE A 253 9.16 -3.52 6.34
CA PHE A 253 7.84 -4.12 6.20
C PHE A 253 7.26 -4.46 7.56
N LEU A 254 6.07 -3.96 7.83
CA LEU A 254 5.37 -4.16 9.11
C LEU A 254 3.95 -4.69 8.84
N SER A 255 3.56 -5.78 9.49
CA SER A 255 2.18 -6.24 9.46
C SER A 255 1.47 -6.04 10.78
N GLY A 256 0.14 -5.94 10.77
CA GLY A 256 -0.70 -6.01 11.96
C GLY A 256 -1.62 -4.81 12.14
N GLY A 257 -2.38 -4.82 13.23
CA GLY A 257 -3.31 -3.75 13.58
C GLY A 257 -2.62 -2.40 13.82
N TRP A 258 -3.25 -1.32 13.38
CA TRP A 258 -2.86 0.04 13.77
C TRP A 258 -3.02 0.20 15.29
N SER A 259 -1.90 0.46 15.97
CA SER A 259 -1.87 0.55 17.42
C SER A 259 -0.59 1.25 17.92
N ALA A 260 -0.53 1.56 19.21
CA ALA A 260 0.68 2.10 19.84
C ALA A 260 1.87 1.12 19.74
N GLU A 261 1.61 -0.19 19.78
CA GLU A 261 2.62 -1.24 19.60
C GLU A 261 3.19 -1.22 18.18
N LEU A 262 2.37 -0.97 17.15
CA LEU A 262 2.86 -0.80 15.77
C LEU A 262 3.78 0.42 15.67
N VAL A 263 3.41 1.53 16.31
CA VAL A 263 4.25 2.73 16.39
C VAL A 263 5.58 2.41 17.06
N ASN A 264 5.58 1.74 18.20
CA ASN A 264 6.82 1.36 18.91
C ASN A 264 7.70 0.46 18.04
N LEU A 265 7.13 -0.59 17.44
CA LEU A 265 7.84 -1.51 16.56
C LEU A 265 8.47 -0.81 15.36
N LEU A 266 7.76 0.16 14.77
CA LEU A 266 8.26 0.95 13.67
C LEU A 266 9.54 1.73 14.06
N TYR A 267 9.60 2.35 15.24
CA TYR A 267 10.81 3.04 15.68
C TYR A 267 11.92 2.09 16.14
N GLU A 268 11.59 0.95 16.74
CA GLU A 268 12.57 -0.08 17.10
C GLU A 268 13.28 -0.64 15.86
N THR A 269 12.52 -0.93 14.80
CA THR A 269 13.06 -1.48 13.55
C THR A 269 13.86 -0.44 12.77
N GLN A 270 13.46 0.84 12.81
CA GLN A 270 14.12 1.92 12.10
C GLN A 270 15.33 2.52 12.81
N SER A 271 15.45 2.40 14.13
CA SER A 271 16.70 2.77 14.84
C SER A 271 17.95 2.08 14.27
N LYS A 272 17.76 0.97 13.52
CA LYS A 272 18.81 0.23 12.80
C LYS A 272 19.12 0.80 11.40
N LEU A 273 18.20 1.56 10.83
CA LEU A 273 18.25 2.17 9.49
C LEU A 273 18.64 3.66 9.55
N ASP A 274 18.33 4.34 10.66
CA ASP A 274 18.60 5.75 10.90
C ASP A 274 20.10 6.00 11.16
N LYS A 275 20.86 6.21 10.08
CA LYS A 275 22.26 6.69 10.15
C LYS A 275 22.38 8.22 10.24
N SER A 276 21.26 8.93 10.18
CA SER A 276 21.20 10.39 10.17
C SER A 276 20.24 10.88 11.24
N ASP A 277 20.70 11.85 12.03
CA ASP A 277 19.90 12.49 13.09
C ASP A 277 18.82 13.46 12.54
N SER A 278 18.74 13.65 11.22
CA SER A 278 17.79 14.58 10.59
C SER A 278 17.20 14.02 9.28
N PHE A 279 15.89 13.82 9.25
CA PHE A 279 15.13 13.45 8.06
C PHE A 279 13.72 14.02 8.12
N ASP A 280 13.16 14.38 6.97
CA ASP A 280 11.73 14.71 6.89
C ASP A 280 10.90 13.43 6.89
N THR A 281 9.72 13.46 7.50
CA THR A 281 8.79 12.33 7.58
C THR A 281 7.50 12.64 6.83
N LEU A 282 7.15 11.76 5.89
CA LEU A 282 5.92 11.80 5.13
C LEU A 282 5.10 10.54 5.43
N LEU A 283 3.95 10.70 6.07
CA LEU A 283 2.99 9.62 6.26
C LEU A 283 1.99 9.60 5.12
N LEU A 284 1.69 8.43 4.59
CA LEU A 284 0.74 8.21 3.51
C LEU A 284 -0.33 7.22 3.98
N GLY A 285 -1.57 7.48 3.60
CA GLY A 285 -2.67 6.51 3.76
C GLY A 285 -3.73 6.73 2.69
N ALA A 286 -4.06 5.68 1.96
CA ALA A 286 -5.10 5.69 0.92
C ALA A 286 -6.23 4.73 1.31
N GLU A 287 -7.47 5.19 1.31
CA GLU A 287 -8.66 4.39 1.68
C GLU A 287 -8.58 3.73 3.06
N THR A 288 -7.95 4.36 4.05
CA THR A 288 -7.72 3.76 5.38
C THR A 288 -8.83 4.03 6.40
N ILE A 289 -9.84 4.83 6.02
CA ILE A 289 -10.86 5.38 6.95
C ILE A 289 -12.28 4.90 6.65
N TYR A 290 -12.43 3.76 5.97
CA TYR A 290 -13.70 3.25 5.45
C TYR A 290 -14.76 2.92 6.50
N SER A 291 -14.37 2.64 7.75
CA SER A 291 -15.30 2.38 8.86
C SER A 291 -14.94 3.22 10.08
N PRO A 292 -15.88 3.52 11.00
CA PRO A 292 -15.59 4.27 12.21
C PRO A 292 -14.47 3.67 13.07
N PHE A 293 -14.37 2.34 13.12
CA PHE A 293 -13.31 1.63 13.85
C PHE A 293 -11.93 1.80 13.19
N ALA A 294 -11.85 1.59 11.87
CA ALA A 294 -10.64 1.80 11.09
C ALA A 294 -10.19 3.27 11.17
N LEU A 295 -11.13 4.20 11.02
CA LEU A 295 -10.90 5.63 11.12
C LEU A 295 -10.30 6.02 12.47
N GLU A 296 -10.86 5.52 13.59
CA GLU A 296 -10.32 5.79 14.93
C GLU A 296 -8.88 5.27 15.07
N ALA A 297 -8.65 3.98 14.79
CA ALA A 297 -7.33 3.36 14.94
C ALA A 297 -6.26 4.00 14.03
N PHE A 298 -6.64 4.31 12.78
CA PHE A 298 -5.78 5.00 11.83
C PHE A 298 -5.44 6.42 12.31
N ASN A 299 -6.45 7.18 12.75
CA ASN A 299 -6.25 8.54 13.25
C ASN A 299 -5.35 8.56 14.50
N GLU A 300 -5.56 7.66 15.47
CA GLU A 300 -4.66 7.50 16.61
C GLU A 300 -3.22 7.21 16.19
N THR A 301 -3.02 6.30 15.25
CA THR A 301 -1.68 5.90 14.79
C THR A 301 -0.97 7.05 14.05
N VAL A 302 -1.67 7.73 13.14
CA VAL A 302 -1.11 8.88 12.40
C VAL A 302 -0.66 9.98 13.37
N PHE A 303 -1.50 10.35 14.34
CA PHE A 303 -1.16 11.44 15.26
C PHE A 303 -0.17 11.05 16.34
N ALA A 304 -0.10 9.77 16.74
CA ALA A 304 0.99 9.27 17.57
C ALA A 304 2.34 9.36 16.82
N LEU A 305 2.37 9.01 15.53
CA LEU A 305 3.57 9.13 14.69
C LEU A 305 3.98 10.60 14.53
N LEU A 306 3.07 11.48 14.11
CA LEU A 306 3.36 12.91 13.94
C LEU A 306 3.85 13.57 15.23
N SER A 307 3.22 13.25 16.37
CA SER A 307 3.62 13.80 17.68
C SER A 307 5.01 13.35 18.08
N LYS A 308 5.33 12.06 17.84
CA LYS A 308 6.64 11.50 18.14
C LYS A 308 7.73 12.13 17.25
N GLU A 309 7.46 12.26 15.95
CA GLU A 309 8.36 12.96 15.01
C GLU A 309 8.64 14.40 15.47
N GLN A 310 7.60 15.15 15.81
CA GLN A 310 7.74 16.52 16.31
C GLN A 310 8.53 16.60 17.61
N SER A 311 8.30 15.67 18.55
CA SER A 311 8.96 15.67 19.86
C SER A 311 10.44 15.28 19.80
N GLU A 312 10.81 14.41 18.87
CA GLU A 312 12.18 13.88 18.77
C GLU A 312 13.03 14.65 17.76
N ARG A 313 12.41 15.37 16.80
CA ARG A 313 13.12 16.01 15.67
C ARG A 313 12.68 17.46 15.47
N SER A 314 13.26 18.36 16.27
CA SER A 314 12.92 19.80 16.28
C SER A 314 13.21 20.58 15.00
N ASN A 315 14.09 20.07 14.12
CA ASN A 315 14.48 20.74 12.86
C ASN A 315 13.99 20.01 11.59
N CYS A 316 13.11 19.03 11.73
CA CYS A 316 12.60 18.24 10.61
C CYS A 316 11.13 18.54 10.34
N GLN A 317 10.70 18.34 9.09
CA GLN A 317 9.29 18.47 8.74
C GLN A 317 8.60 17.11 8.84
N SER A 318 7.43 17.07 9.47
CA SER A 318 6.56 15.90 9.48
C SER A 318 5.15 16.26 9.02
N GLN A 319 4.60 15.47 8.11
CA GLN A 319 3.24 15.65 7.61
C GLN A 319 2.62 14.32 7.21
N ALA A 320 1.28 14.27 7.20
CA ALA A 320 0.53 13.14 6.70
C ALA A 320 -0.34 13.55 5.50
N LEU A 321 -0.27 12.78 4.41
CA LEU A 321 -1.20 12.86 3.29
C LEU A 321 -2.18 11.68 3.38
N VAL A 322 -3.47 12.01 3.49
CA VAL A 322 -4.54 11.01 3.59
C VAL A 322 -5.51 11.20 2.43
N GLY A 323 -5.56 10.22 1.54
CA GLY A 323 -6.49 10.15 0.42
C GLY A 323 -7.65 9.21 0.75
N ALA A 324 -8.89 9.65 0.59
CA ALA A 324 -10.06 8.82 0.86
C ALA A 324 -11.30 9.28 0.09
N LYS A 325 -12.28 8.38 -0.02
CA LYS A 325 -13.65 8.74 -0.40
C LYS A 325 -14.21 9.75 0.59
N ARG A 326 -14.94 10.76 0.10
CA ARG A 326 -15.60 11.74 0.96
C ARG A 326 -16.62 11.08 1.88
N LEU A 327 -17.33 10.08 1.37
CA LEU A 327 -18.33 9.30 2.11
C LEU A 327 -18.27 7.83 1.69
N TYR A 328 -18.29 6.92 2.67
CA TYR A 328 -18.39 5.48 2.43
C TYR A 328 -19.80 4.99 2.76
N PHE A 329 -20.58 4.68 1.73
CA PHE A 329 -21.94 4.15 1.91
C PHE A 329 -21.92 2.77 2.58
N GLY A 330 -22.83 2.52 3.53
CA GLY A 330 -23.00 1.23 4.21
C GLY A 330 -22.04 0.95 5.37
N VAL A 331 -20.80 1.43 5.33
CA VAL A 331 -19.77 1.20 6.37
C VAL A 331 -19.50 2.41 7.26
N GLY A 332 -19.90 3.62 6.83
CA GLY A 332 -20.06 4.78 7.70
C GLY A 332 -18.79 5.63 7.95
N GLY A 333 -17.67 5.34 7.30
CA GLY A 333 -16.52 6.24 7.29
C GLY A 333 -16.75 7.49 6.44
N SER A 334 -16.04 8.58 6.75
CA SER A 334 -16.02 9.78 5.91
C SER A 334 -14.71 10.55 6.07
N LEU A 335 -14.31 11.28 5.02
CA LEU A 335 -13.14 12.16 5.09
C LEU A 335 -13.37 13.34 6.03
N ASP A 336 -14.61 13.84 6.11
CA ASP A 336 -14.96 14.97 6.98
C ASP A 336 -14.82 14.56 8.47
N ASP A 337 -15.23 13.35 8.86
CA ASP A 337 -15.02 12.84 10.22
C ASP A 337 -13.54 12.71 10.57
N PHE A 338 -12.71 12.27 9.61
CA PHE A 338 -11.26 12.19 9.81
C PHE A 338 -10.67 13.60 10.04
N VAL A 339 -11.09 14.59 9.25
CA VAL A 339 -10.64 15.99 9.38
C VAL A 339 -11.02 16.57 10.73
N ASP A 340 -12.24 16.32 11.21
CA ASP A 340 -12.70 16.81 12.51
C ASP A 340 -11.91 16.19 13.66
N LYS A 341 -11.64 14.88 13.63
CA LYS A 341 -10.77 14.23 14.63
C LYS A 341 -9.33 14.73 14.56
N ALA A 342 -8.78 14.91 13.37
CA ALA A 342 -7.45 15.46 13.16
C ALA A 342 -7.31 16.87 13.77
N ARG A 343 -8.27 17.76 13.51
CA ARG A 343 -8.32 19.10 14.11
C ARG A 343 -8.48 19.05 15.63
N GLY A 344 -9.30 18.12 16.13
CA GLY A 344 -9.45 17.86 17.57
C GLY A 344 -8.13 17.50 18.27
N LYS A 345 -7.16 16.95 17.53
CA LYS A 345 -5.79 16.64 18.00
C LYS A 345 -4.78 17.77 17.79
N GLY A 346 -5.25 18.97 17.41
CA GLY A 346 -4.40 20.13 17.21
C GLY A 346 -3.70 20.19 15.85
N ALA A 347 -4.13 19.37 14.88
CA ALA A 347 -3.56 19.39 13.54
C ALA A 347 -4.10 20.54 12.69
N THR A 348 -3.21 21.17 11.94
CA THR A 348 -3.60 21.97 10.78
C THR A 348 -3.91 21.03 9.63
N VAL A 349 -5.12 21.12 9.07
CA VAL A 349 -5.58 20.24 7.98
C VAL A 349 -5.94 21.07 6.75
N VAL A 350 -5.26 20.80 5.63
CA VAL A 350 -5.44 21.48 4.35
C VAL A 350 -5.88 20.46 3.31
N GLN A 351 -6.97 20.73 2.59
CA GLN A 351 -7.34 19.91 1.42
C GLN A 351 -6.42 20.27 0.26
N VAL A 352 -5.71 19.28 -0.27
CA VAL A 352 -4.70 19.45 -1.34
C VAL A 352 -5.14 18.88 -2.67
N ARG A 353 -6.18 18.02 -2.69
CA ARG A 353 -6.84 17.54 -3.91
C ARG A 353 -8.31 17.28 -3.64
N GLU A 354 -9.13 17.50 -4.67
CA GLU A 354 -10.50 16.99 -4.77
C GLU A 354 -10.65 16.29 -6.12
N GLU A 355 -11.27 15.11 -6.10
CA GLU A 355 -11.73 14.44 -7.31
C GLU A 355 -13.25 14.40 -7.27
N ALA A 356 -13.86 15.00 -8.29
CA ALA A 356 -15.30 15.21 -8.37
C ALA A 356 -15.95 14.33 -9.44
N GLU A 357 -15.16 13.70 -10.31
CA GLU A 357 -15.66 12.72 -11.28
C GLU A 357 -15.88 11.36 -10.59
N GLY A 358 -17.08 10.80 -10.75
CA GLY A 358 -17.47 9.54 -10.11
C GLY A 358 -17.72 9.69 -8.60
N VAL A 359 -17.23 8.72 -7.82
CA VAL A 359 -17.28 8.78 -6.35
C VAL A 359 -16.38 9.91 -5.89
N ARG A 360 -16.93 10.89 -5.16
CA ARG A 360 -16.15 12.03 -4.68
C ARG A 360 -15.04 11.57 -3.72
N ARG A 361 -13.81 11.95 -4.01
CA ARG A 361 -12.62 11.69 -3.19
C ARG A 361 -11.90 12.98 -2.87
N GLY A 362 -11.07 12.95 -1.84
CA GLY A 362 -10.20 14.07 -1.48
C GLY A 362 -8.90 13.58 -0.88
N VAL A 363 -7.87 14.42 -1.01
CA VAL A 363 -6.62 14.27 -0.28
C VAL A 363 -6.46 15.44 0.67
N VAL A 364 -6.17 15.15 1.93
CA VAL A 364 -5.85 16.15 2.95
C VAL A 364 -4.40 16.01 3.40
N CYS A 365 -3.75 17.14 3.64
CA CYS A 365 -2.46 17.23 4.31
C CYS A 365 -2.69 17.65 5.77
N CYS A 366 -2.15 16.86 6.70
CA CYS A 366 -2.19 17.13 8.14
C CYS A 366 -0.78 17.42 8.65
N THR A 367 -0.64 18.50 9.42
CA THR A 367 0.61 18.89 10.10
C THR A 367 0.32 19.24 11.55
N LEU A 368 1.25 18.92 12.46
CA LEU A 368 1.20 19.41 13.84
C LEU A 368 2.04 20.68 13.94
N ASN A 369 1.45 21.74 14.48
CA ASN A 369 2.18 22.99 14.72
C ASN A 369 3.17 22.79 15.86
N ALA A 370 4.39 23.30 15.73
CA ALA A 370 5.34 23.29 16.84
C ALA A 370 4.73 24.03 18.04
N SER A 371 4.67 23.38 19.18
CA SER A 371 4.27 24.01 20.44
C SER A 371 5.21 25.20 20.69
N HIS A 372 4.67 26.41 20.62
CA HIS A 372 5.41 27.65 20.91
C HIS A 372 5.81 27.77 22.38
#